data_AF-A0AAF0PGI6-F1
#
_entry.id   AF-A0AAF0PGI6-F1
#
_cell.length_a   1.000
_cell.length_b   1.000
_cell.length_c   1.000
_cell.angle_alpha   90.00
_cell.angle_beta   90.00
_cell.angle_gamma   90.00
#
_symmetry.space_group_name_H-M   'P 1'
#
loop_
_entity.id
_entity.type
_entity.pdbx_description
1 polymer ?
#
loop_
_entity_poly.entity_id
_entity_poly.type
_entity_poly.pdbx_seq_one_letter_code
_entity_poly.pdbx_strand_id
1 'polypeptide(L)'
;MEDPLDVRDEPRAERRDSVFGRLDRVEPGETVAITADTDVRPSIAQYRIERETALEWTVETDGPDAWEVHVTKRDESTAESPDFDVREIPPKRRHEVLTDTFDRLEPGQGFVLVNDHDPEPLYHELRSTHGDVIGWEYASRDAGEWRVEIAKTDESDAATDDGVAATFDVREIPKPERHPTIHHRYGNLEAGDAMEIVAPHEPKPLHQEFQQQYGDAFEWAVMDRSPGEVRVRITKGSGGADEAGDDLAVTTELDVRDRPPAERHELIFESYADLEAGEGFVLVNDHDPKPLYHQFEAEAGPEFHWEYRLKDPGEFRVLIGKTDAGSGPASTATATHSDAAADDGPQAPF
;
A
#
# COMPACT_ATOMS: atom_id res chain seq x y z
N MET A 1 -17.69 42.57 -2.21
CA MET A 1 -16.72 42.25 -3.27
C MET A 1 -15.40 42.74 -2.75
N GLU A 2 -14.67 41.79 -2.19
CA GLU A 2 -13.46 42.01 -1.43
C GLU A 2 -12.24 42.19 -2.36
N ASP A 3 -11.20 42.90 -1.90
CA ASP A 3 -10.01 43.20 -2.73
C ASP A 3 -9.36 41.90 -3.25
N PRO A 4 -9.11 41.80 -4.57
CA PRO A 4 -8.48 40.63 -5.17
C PRO A 4 -7.03 40.48 -4.67
N LEU A 5 -6.60 39.23 -4.49
CA LEU A 5 -5.24 38.91 -4.10
C LEU A 5 -4.43 38.49 -5.35
N ASP A 6 -3.36 39.22 -5.66
CA ASP A 6 -2.42 38.86 -6.74
C ASP A 6 -1.08 38.44 -6.14
N VAL A 7 -0.74 37.15 -6.26
CA VAL A 7 0.48 36.54 -5.73
C VAL A 7 1.46 36.09 -6.82
N ARG A 8 1.27 36.55 -8.07
CA ARG A 8 2.14 36.18 -9.21
C ARG A 8 3.61 36.48 -8.98
N ASP A 9 3.89 37.64 -8.40
CA ASP A 9 5.26 38.12 -8.16
C ASP A 9 5.83 37.66 -6.80
N GLU A 10 5.05 36.96 -5.98
CA GLU A 10 5.50 36.49 -4.66
C GLU A 10 6.31 35.19 -4.75
N PRO A 11 7.30 34.95 -3.87
CA PRO A 11 8.00 33.67 -3.80
C PRO A 11 7.06 32.51 -3.43
N ARG A 12 7.18 31.37 -4.10
CA ARG A 12 6.32 30.18 -3.89
C ARG A 12 6.21 29.74 -2.42
N ALA A 13 7.25 29.94 -1.61
CA ALA A 13 7.26 29.61 -0.19
C ALA A 13 6.34 30.52 0.65
N GLU A 14 6.14 31.77 0.22
CA GLU A 14 5.36 32.80 0.92
C GLU A 14 3.91 32.88 0.41
N ARG A 15 3.67 32.50 -0.86
CA ARG A 15 2.33 32.52 -1.48
C ARG A 15 1.27 31.80 -0.67
N ARG A 16 1.62 30.67 -0.06
CA ARG A 16 0.69 29.90 0.77
C ARG A 16 0.21 30.76 1.95
N ASP A 17 1.13 31.37 2.67
CA ASP A 17 0.82 32.17 3.84
C ASP A 17 0.03 33.44 3.46
N SER A 18 0.29 34.01 2.28
CA SER A 18 -0.49 35.12 1.70
C SER A 18 -1.92 34.70 1.33
N VAL A 19 -2.09 33.55 0.68
CA VAL A 19 -3.41 32.97 0.36
C VAL A 19 -4.19 32.67 1.64
N PHE A 20 -3.56 32.02 2.62
CA PHE A 20 -4.17 31.70 3.90
C PHE A 20 -4.57 32.96 4.65
N GLY A 21 -3.65 33.91 4.77
CA GLY A 21 -3.93 35.18 5.43
C GLY A 21 -5.03 35.96 4.72
N ARG A 22 -5.19 35.82 3.40
CA ARG A 22 -6.31 36.44 2.68
C ARG A 22 -7.63 35.76 3.01
N LEU A 23 -7.68 34.44 2.94
CA LEU A 23 -8.88 33.65 3.22
C LEU A 23 -9.33 33.77 4.70
N ASP A 24 -8.39 33.96 5.63
CA ASP A 24 -8.67 34.25 7.05
C ASP A 24 -9.46 35.56 7.24
N ARG A 25 -9.36 36.50 6.28
CA ARG A 25 -10.07 37.80 6.30
C ARG A 25 -11.40 37.79 5.55
N VAL A 26 -11.67 36.75 4.75
CA VAL A 26 -12.91 36.62 4.00
C VAL A 26 -14.04 36.26 4.96
N GLU A 27 -15.11 37.05 4.95
CA GLU A 27 -16.31 36.75 5.73
C GLU A 27 -17.14 35.65 5.05
N PRO A 28 -17.91 34.85 5.81
CA PRO A 28 -18.85 33.91 5.22
C PRO A 28 -19.85 34.61 4.28
N GLY A 29 -20.14 33.97 3.16
CA GLY A 29 -20.94 34.51 2.06
C GLY A 29 -20.16 35.39 1.08
N GLU A 30 -18.89 35.70 1.34
CA GLU A 30 -18.06 36.53 0.47
C GLU A 30 -17.17 35.71 -0.49
N THR A 31 -16.94 36.29 -1.66
CA THR A 31 -16.05 35.75 -2.70
C THR A 31 -14.83 36.65 -2.86
N VAL A 32 -13.65 36.02 -2.91
CA VAL A 32 -12.37 36.66 -3.22
C VAL A 32 -11.76 36.07 -4.49
N ALA A 33 -11.23 36.91 -5.36
CA ALA A 33 -10.44 36.46 -6.52
C ALA A 33 -8.96 36.35 -6.13
N ILE A 34 -8.34 35.22 -6.46
CA ILE A 34 -6.93 34.94 -6.25
C ILE A 34 -6.27 34.73 -7.60
N THR A 35 -5.30 35.58 -7.93
CA THR A 35 -4.50 35.50 -9.16
C THR A 35 -3.10 35.01 -8.84
N ALA A 36 -2.61 34.01 -9.56
CA ALA A 36 -1.29 33.44 -9.38
C ALA A 36 -0.67 33.03 -10.72
N ASP A 37 0.65 32.82 -10.75
CA ASP A 37 1.40 32.31 -11.91
C ASP A 37 1.42 30.77 -11.96
N THR A 38 0.81 30.12 -10.96
CA THR A 38 0.74 28.68 -10.80
C THR A 38 -0.60 28.29 -10.17
N ASP A 39 -0.92 27.01 -10.23
CA ASP A 39 -2.17 26.49 -9.69
C ASP A 39 -2.25 26.68 -8.15
N VAL A 40 -3.21 27.48 -7.70
CA VAL A 40 -3.47 27.80 -6.29
C VAL A 40 -4.53 26.89 -5.66
N ARG A 41 -5.20 26.03 -6.42
CA ARG A 41 -6.21 25.10 -5.90
C ARG A 41 -5.68 24.20 -4.78
N PRO A 42 -4.43 23.67 -4.84
CA PRO A 42 -3.88 22.91 -3.73
C PRO A 42 -3.80 23.72 -2.43
N SER A 43 -3.45 25.01 -2.51
CA SER A 43 -3.36 25.89 -1.33
C SER A 43 -4.75 26.21 -0.77
N ILE A 44 -5.75 26.40 -1.65
CA ILE A 44 -7.15 26.65 -1.25
C ILE A 44 -7.75 25.40 -0.60
N ALA A 45 -7.54 24.22 -1.19
CA ALA A 45 -7.96 22.94 -0.62
C ALA A 45 -7.30 22.69 0.74
N GLN A 46 -6.01 23.00 0.87
CA GLN A 46 -5.29 22.89 2.13
C GLN A 46 -5.86 23.84 3.20
N TYR A 47 -6.12 25.10 2.87
CA TYR A 47 -6.77 26.05 3.80
C TYR A 47 -8.12 25.54 4.28
N ARG A 48 -8.93 24.96 3.37
CA ARG A 48 -10.24 24.39 3.69
C ARG A 48 -10.16 23.35 4.82
N ILE A 49 -9.11 22.53 4.78
CA ILE A 49 -8.83 21.49 5.77
C ILE A 49 -8.31 22.12 7.07
N GLU A 50 -7.30 22.99 7.00
CA GLU A 50 -6.66 23.57 8.19
C GLU A 50 -7.55 24.52 9.00
N ARG A 51 -8.57 25.11 8.36
CA ARG A 51 -9.49 26.07 9.00
C ARG A 51 -10.91 25.55 9.11
N GLU A 52 -11.14 24.28 8.79
CA GLU A 52 -12.47 23.62 8.79
C GLU A 52 -13.56 24.48 8.15
N THR A 53 -13.19 25.23 7.11
CA THR A 53 -14.03 26.26 6.53
C THR A 53 -14.65 25.73 5.25
N ALA A 54 -15.97 25.82 5.09
CA ALA A 54 -16.61 25.50 3.83
C ALA A 54 -16.22 26.52 2.75
N LEU A 55 -15.36 26.11 1.81
CA LEU A 55 -14.96 26.90 0.65
C LEU A 55 -15.44 26.24 -0.64
N GLU A 56 -15.97 27.07 -1.54
CA GLU A 56 -16.19 26.73 -2.94
C GLU A 56 -15.27 27.57 -3.81
N TRP A 57 -14.82 27.03 -4.94
CA TRP A 57 -14.06 27.85 -5.89
C TRP A 57 -14.38 27.55 -7.34
N THR A 58 -14.23 28.58 -8.17
CA THR A 58 -14.38 28.52 -9.62
C THR A 58 -13.13 29.08 -10.28
N VAL A 59 -12.61 28.38 -11.28
CA VAL A 59 -11.47 28.84 -12.07
C VAL A 59 -12.00 29.69 -13.23
N GLU A 60 -11.68 30.99 -13.24
CA GLU A 60 -12.01 31.87 -14.35
C GLU A 60 -10.97 31.81 -15.46
N THR A 61 -9.69 31.66 -15.09
CA THR A 61 -8.58 31.52 -16.06
C THR A 61 -7.67 30.37 -15.64
N ASP A 62 -7.47 29.42 -16.56
CA ASP A 62 -6.53 28.30 -16.47
C ASP A 62 -5.52 28.47 -17.62
N GLY A 63 -4.26 28.76 -17.29
CA GLY A 63 -3.26 29.09 -18.30
C GLY A 63 -1.83 29.07 -17.76
N PRO A 64 -0.82 28.94 -18.64
CA PRO A 64 0.59 28.84 -18.25
C PRO A 64 1.14 30.14 -17.65
N ASP A 65 0.51 31.28 -17.91
CA ASP A 65 0.99 32.62 -17.50
C ASP A 65 0.15 33.27 -16.40
N ALA A 66 -1.08 32.78 -16.16
CA ALA A 66 -1.97 33.29 -15.12
C ALA A 66 -3.07 32.28 -14.79
N TRP A 67 -3.27 32.08 -13.49
CA TRP A 67 -4.37 31.36 -12.87
C TRP A 67 -5.22 32.37 -12.13
N GLU A 68 -6.53 32.40 -12.40
CA GLU A 68 -7.47 33.21 -11.63
C GLU A 68 -8.56 32.31 -11.06
N VAL A 69 -8.61 32.26 -9.73
CA VAL A 69 -9.52 31.39 -8.98
C VAL A 69 -10.34 32.24 -8.03
N HIS A 70 -11.66 32.14 -8.15
CA HIS A 70 -12.60 32.83 -7.27
C HIS A 70 -12.99 31.87 -6.17
N VAL A 71 -12.73 32.23 -4.92
CA VAL A 71 -12.99 31.42 -3.74
C VAL A 71 -14.10 32.08 -2.93
N THR A 72 -15.18 31.35 -2.70
CA THR A 72 -16.32 31.79 -1.88
C THR A 72 -16.33 31.03 -0.57
N LYS A 73 -16.38 31.76 0.54
CA LYS A 73 -16.58 31.17 1.86
C LYS A 73 -18.07 30.99 2.09
N ARG A 74 -18.53 29.79 2.44
CA ARG A 74 -19.95 29.54 2.75
C ARG A 74 -20.25 29.87 4.23
N ASP A 75 -21.45 30.38 4.47
CA ASP A 75 -22.02 30.46 5.82
C ASP A 75 -22.19 29.07 6.41
N GLU A 76 -21.65 28.87 7.61
CA GLU A 76 -21.82 27.67 8.40
C GLU A 76 -23.31 27.49 8.75
N SER A 77 -24.00 26.71 7.93
CA SER A 77 -25.32 26.18 8.27
C SER A 77 -25.47 24.81 7.62
N THR A 78 -25.28 23.81 8.47
CA THR A 78 -25.12 22.36 8.20
C THR A 78 -23.67 22.02 7.88
N ALA A 79 -22.92 21.64 8.92
CA ALA A 79 -21.66 20.94 8.75
C ALA A 79 -21.96 19.57 8.13
N GLU A 80 -22.18 19.56 6.82
CA GLU A 80 -22.02 18.38 6.00
C GLU A 80 -20.52 18.09 5.99
N SER A 81 -20.12 16.87 6.36
CA SER A 81 -18.73 16.43 6.38
C SER A 81 -18.05 16.81 5.06
N PRO A 82 -16.86 17.44 5.07
CA PRO A 82 -16.23 17.98 3.87
C PRO A 82 -16.03 16.91 2.78
N ASP A 83 -16.53 17.16 1.56
CA ASP A 83 -16.31 16.30 0.39
C ASP A 83 -14.83 16.31 -0.03
N PHE A 84 -14.21 15.13 0.00
CA PHE A 84 -12.83 14.84 -0.38
C PHE A 84 -12.82 13.98 -1.65
N ASP A 85 -12.71 14.63 -2.82
CA ASP A 85 -12.72 13.97 -4.12
C ASP A 85 -11.31 13.51 -4.52
N VAL A 86 -11.09 12.19 -4.51
CA VAL A 86 -9.79 11.60 -4.86
C VAL A 86 -9.65 11.30 -6.34
N ARG A 87 -10.70 11.50 -7.14
CA ARG A 87 -10.65 11.25 -8.59
C ARG A 87 -9.67 12.19 -9.28
N GLU A 88 -9.53 13.41 -8.76
CA GLU A 88 -8.59 14.41 -9.26
C GLU A 88 -7.14 14.17 -8.80
N ILE A 89 -6.93 13.28 -7.83
CA ILE A 89 -5.60 12.93 -7.31
C ILE A 89 -5.02 11.76 -8.13
N PRO A 90 -3.73 11.80 -8.52
CA PRO A 90 -3.07 10.67 -9.17
C PRO A 90 -3.16 9.38 -8.33
N PRO A 91 -3.49 8.21 -8.92
CA PRO A 91 -3.73 6.96 -8.18
C PRO A 91 -2.63 6.56 -7.19
N LYS A 92 -1.36 6.85 -7.54
CA LYS A 92 -0.19 6.54 -6.70
C LYS A 92 -0.15 7.30 -5.37
N ARG A 93 -0.87 8.44 -5.27
CA ARG A 93 -0.88 9.32 -4.08
C ARG A 93 -2.20 9.33 -3.33
N ARG A 94 -3.25 8.68 -3.87
CA ARG A 94 -4.58 8.69 -3.26
C ARG A 94 -4.54 8.13 -1.84
N HIS A 95 -3.97 6.94 -1.66
CA HIS A 95 -3.91 6.26 -0.36
C HIS A 95 -3.10 7.05 0.68
N GLU A 96 -1.90 7.52 0.30
CA GLU A 96 -1.03 8.33 1.17
C GLU A 96 -1.78 9.56 1.71
N VAL A 97 -2.45 10.31 0.84
CA VAL A 97 -3.18 11.52 1.24
C VAL A 97 -4.40 11.19 2.10
N LEU A 98 -5.07 10.07 1.84
CA LEU A 98 -6.25 9.65 2.60
C LEU A 98 -5.92 9.22 4.02
N THR A 99 -4.86 8.43 4.20
CA THR A 99 -4.40 7.98 5.51
C THR A 99 -3.91 9.16 6.34
N ASP A 100 -3.08 10.04 5.75
CA ASP A 100 -2.66 11.29 6.38
C ASP A 100 -3.84 12.19 6.80
N THR A 101 -4.91 12.21 6.00
CA THR A 101 -6.11 13.00 6.30
C THR A 101 -6.86 12.40 7.48
N PHE A 102 -7.01 11.07 7.52
CA PHE A 102 -7.65 10.36 8.62
C PHE A 102 -6.88 10.49 9.94
N ASP A 103 -5.55 10.38 9.89
CA ASP A 103 -4.67 10.53 11.06
C ASP A 103 -4.84 11.86 11.79
N ARG A 104 -5.13 12.91 11.02
CA ARG A 104 -5.30 14.28 11.53
C ARG A 104 -6.71 14.57 12.05
N LEU A 105 -7.66 13.66 11.90
CA LEU A 105 -9.00 13.81 12.48
C LEU A 105 -8.95 13.66 14.00
N GLU A 106 -9.69 14.51 14.69
CA GLU A 106 -10.07 14.36 16.09
C GLU A 106 -11.29 13.42 16.21
N PRO A 107 -11.50 12.79 17.38
CA PRO A 107 -12.71 12.00 17.64
C PRO A 107 -13.98 12.82 17.40
N GLY A 108 -14.89 12.29 16.60
CA GLY A 108 -16.13 12.92 16.16
C GLY A 108 -16.02 13.68 14.83
N GLN A 109 -14.82 13.86 14.27
CA GLN A 109 -14.64 14.47 12.95
C GLN A 109 -14.67 13.43 11.82
N GLY A 110 -15.02 13.87 10.62
CA GLY A 110 -15.08 13.02 9.43
C GLY A 110 -15.11 13.81 8.13
N PHE A 111 -15.06 13.11 7.01
CA PHE A 111 -15.11 13.65 5.65
C PHE A 111 -15.85 12.68 4.71
N VAL A 112 -16.35 13.18 3.58
CA VAL A 112 -16.98 12.34 2.55
C VAL A 112 -15.95 12.03 1.47
N LEU A 113 -15.51 10.79 1.36
CA LEU A 113 -14.67 10.33 0.26
C LEU A 113 -15.50 10.18 -1.03
N VAL A 114 -15.07 10.81 -2.12
CA VAL A 114 -15.61 10.58 -3.47
C VAL A 114 -14.58 9.83 -4.32
N ASN A 115 -14.90 8.61 -4.76
CA ASN A 115 -14.00 7.74 -5.51
C ASN A 115 -14.61 7.24 -6.82
N ASP A 116 -13.77 6.89 -7.79
CA ASP A 116 -14.17 6.33 -9.10
C ASP A 116 -14.47 4.82 -9.05
N HIS A 117 -14.10 4.15 -7.97
CA HIS A 117 -14.35 2.74 -7.68
C HIS A 117 -14.72 2.54 -6.20
N ASP A 118 -15.12 1.32 -5.82
CA ASP A 118 -15.46 1.00 -4.42
C ASP A 118 -14.23 1.18 -3.52
N PRO A 119 -14.27 2.06 -2.50
CA PRO A 119 -13.15 2.28 -1.59
C PRO A 119 -13.05 1.25 -0.45
N GLU A 120 -13.75 0.10 -0.53
CA GLU A 120 -13.64 -1.01 0.44
C GLU A 120 -12.18 -1.38 0.83
N PRO A 121 -11.19 -1.41 -0.08
CA PRO A 121 -9.80 -1.68 0.32
C PRO A 121 -9.23 -0.64 1.30
N LEU A 122 -9.62 0.63 1.15
CA LEU A 122 -9.18 1.72 2.03
C LEU A 122 -9.79 1.58 3.43
N TYR A 123 -11.06 1.15 3.53
CA TYR A 123 -11.68 0.86 4.82
C TYR A 123 -10.88 -0.17 5.60
N HIS A 124 -10.48 -1.26 4.93
CA HIS A 124 -9.66 -2.30 5.56
C HIS A 124 -8.29 -1.78 5.99
N GLU A 125 -7.64 -0.93 5.19
CA GLU A 125 -6.35 -0.32 5.51
C GLU A 125 -6.44 0.60 6.74
N LEU A 126 -7.41 1.52 6.77
CA LEU A 126 -7.63 2.40 7.90
C LEU A 126 -7.98 1.60 9.15
N ARG A 127 -8.89 0.63 9.05
CA ARG A 127 -9.29 -0.23 10.18
C ARG A 127 -8.13 -1.07 10.70
N SER A 128 -7.23 -1.47 9.80
CA SER A 128 -5.99 -2.15 10.17
C SER A 128 -5.09 -1.27 11.01
N THR A 129 -4.99 0.01 10.66
CA THR A 129 -4.02 0.94 11.24
C THR A 129 -4.53 1.57 12.54
N HIS A 130 -5.82 1.92 12.59
CA HIS A 130 -6.41 2.69 13.70
C HIS A 130 -7.36 1.88 14.58
N GLY A 131 -7.69 0.64 14.21
CA GLY A 131 -8.61 -0.21 14.96
C GLY A 131 -10.09 0.15 14.71
N ASP A 132 -10.97 -0.22 15.65
CA ASP A 132 -12.42 0.02 15.55
C ASP A 132 -12.82 1.47 15.94
N VAL A 133 -12.03 2.46 15.53
CA VAL A 133 -12.31 3.89 15.71
C VAL A 133 -12.79 4.57 14.43
N ILE A 134 -13.15 3.78 13.42
CA ILE A 134 -13.56 4.27 12.09
C ILE A 134 -15.05 4.04 11.90
N GLY A 135 -15.78 5.14 11.75
CA GLY A 135 -17.11 5.16 11.17
C GLY A 135 -17.02 5.13 9.66
N TRP A 136 -17.77 4.22 9.03
CA TRP A 136 -17.76 4.03 7.58
C TRP A 136 -19.18 3.82 7.06
N GLU A 137 -19.72 4.81 6.36
CA GLU A 137 -21.08 4.76 5.83
C GLU A 137 -21.10 5.10 4.34
N TYR A 138 -21.71 4.24 3.53
CA TYR A 138 -21.85 4.52 2.09
C TYR A 138 -23.00 5.50 1.87
N ALA A 139 -22.68 6.74 1.50
CA ALA A 139 -23.64 7.75 1.10
C ALA A 139 -24.19 7.50 -0.31
N SER A 140 -23.35 7.02 -1.24
CA SER A 140 -23.80 6.55 -2.56
C SER A 140 -22.89 5.47 -3.16
N ARG A 141 -23.49 4.63 -4.03
CA ARG A 141 -22.83 3.54 -4.77
C ARG A 141 -23.19 3.59 -6.26
N ASP A 142 -23.07 4.77 -6.85
CA ASP A 142 -23.36 4.97 -8.27
C ASP A 142 -22.20 4.49 -9.14
N ALA A 143 -22.50 4.00 -10.35
CA ALA A 143 -21.49 3.52 -11.28
C ALA A 143 -20.57 4.68 -11.72
N GLY A 144 -19.34 4.70 -11.18
CA GLY A 144 -18.32 5.73 -11.45
C GLY A 144 -18.28 6.87 -10.43
N GLU A 145 -19.13 6.83 -9.39
CA GLU A 145 -19.11 7.80 -8.30
C GLU A 145 -19.55 7.12 -6.99
N TRP A 146 -18.56 6.75 -6.19
CA TRP A 146 -18.75 6.16 -4.88
C TRP A 146 -18.56 7.25 -3.83
N ARG A 147 -19.56 7.44 -2.96
CA ARG A 147 -19.47 8.37 -1.84
C ARG A 147 -19.50 7.60 -0.53
N VAL A 148 -18.50 7.82 0.31
CA VAL A 148 -18.39 7.20 1.62
C VAL A 148 -18.11 8.27 2.67
N GLU A 149 -18.96 8.34 3.68
CA GLU A 149 -18.69 9.09 4.90
C GLU A 149 -17.72 8.30 5.77
N ILE A 150 -16.56 8.90 6.03
CA ILE A 150 -15.51 8.37 6.88
C ILE A 150 -15.44 9.27 8.12
N ALA A 151 -15.57 8.70 9.31
CA ALA A 151 -15.46 9.43 10.56
C ALA A 151 -14.50 8.73 11.52
N LYS A 152 -13.83 9.50 12.37
CA LYS A 152 -13.08 8.97 13.50
C LYS A 152 -14.00 9.00 14.71
N THR A 153 -14.36 7.85 15.29
CA THR A 153 -15.39 7.77 16.34
C THR A 153 -14.84 7.97 17.75
N ASP A 154 -13.57 7.61 17.97
CA ASP A 154 -12.89 7.69 19.28
C ASP A 154 -11.39 7.96 19.08
N GLU A 155 -10.67 8.26 20.16
CA GLU A 155 -9.20 8.34 20.11
C GLU A 155 -8.66 6.98 19.69
N SER A 156 -7.86 6.97 18.62
CA SER A 156 -7.17 5.77 18.18
C SER A 156 -6.21 5.32 19.29
N ASP A 157 -6.34 4.08 19.77
CA ASP A 157 -5.31 3.37 20.55
C ASP A 157 -4.10 3.01 19.64
N ALA A 158 -3.71 3.92 18.74
CA ALA A 158 -2.54 3.78 17.91
C ALA A 158 -1.31 4.12 18.77
N ALA A 159 -0.54 3.07 19.06
CA ALA A 159 0.64 3.02 19.93
C ALA A 159 0.33 3.09 21.44
N THR A 160 0.08 1.92 22.04
CA THR A 160 0.47 1.71 23.44
C THR A 160 1.99 1.69 23.52
N ASP A 161 2.56 2.27 24.58
CA ASP A 161 4.00 2.40 24.94
C ASP A 161 4.77 1.05 25.05
N ASP A 162 4.20 -0.04 24.52
CA ASP A 162 4.66 -1.43 24.56
C ASP A 162 5.25 -1.94 23.23
N GLY A 163 5.50 -1.05 22.24
CA GLY A 163 6.08 -1.43 20.94
C GLY A 163 5.15 -2.24 20.04
N VAL A 164 3.82 -2.08 20.22
CA VAL A 164 2.80 -2.76 19.41
C VAL A 164 2.12 -1.76 18.49
N ALA A 165 2.37 -1.88 17.19
CA ALA A 165 1.85 -1.04 16.13
C ALA A 165 0.38 -1.38 15.74
N ALA A 166 -0.47 -1.73 16.71
CA ALA A 166 -1.90 -2.08 16.60
C ALA A 166 -2.30 -3.54 16.24
N THR A 167 -3.46 -3.93 16.78
CA THR A 167 -4.11 -5.25 16.66
C THR A 167 -5.09 -5.29 15.49
N PHE A 168 -5.03 -6.36 14.68
CA PHE A 168 -5.69 -6.45 13.39
C PHE A 168 -6.64 -7.65 13.27
N ASP A 169 -7.94 -7.44 13.07
CA ASP A 169 -8.88 -8.54 12.87
C ASP A 169 -8.92 -9.02 11.41
N VAL A 170 -8.33 -10.18 11.15
CA VAL A 170 -8.26 -10.76 9.81
C VAL A 170 -9.55 -11.47 9.39
N ARG A 171 -10.52 -11.62 10.31
CA ARG A 171 -11.84 -12.22 10.01
C ARG A 171 -12.64 -11.33 9.05
N GLU A 172 -12.46 -10.03 9.18
CA GLU A 172 -13.19 -8.98 8.48
C GLU A 172 -12.67 -8.76 7.04
N ILE A 173 -11.49 -9.30 6.71
CA ILE A 173 -10.87 -9.20 5.38
C ILE A 173 -11.35 -10.37 4.52
N PRO A 174 -11.61 -10.16 3.21
CA PRO A 174 -11.79 -11.25 2.26
C PRO A 174 -10.63 -12.25 2.30
N LYS A 175 -10.93 -13.55 2.31
CA LYS A 175 -9.92 -14.62 2.34
C LYS A 175 -8.74 -14.46 1.37
N PRO A 176 -8.93 -14.06 0.09
CA PRO A 176 -7.79 -13.91 -0.82
C PRO A 176 -6.86 -12.75 -0.47
N GLU A 177 -7.34 -11.75 0.28
CA GLU A 177 -6.58 -10.53 0.58
C GLU A 177 -5.91 -10.55 1.95
N ARG A 178 -6.36 -11.44 2.87
CA ARG A 178 -5.82 -11.58 4.23
C ARG A 178 -4.30 -11.62 4.27
N HIS A 179 -3.70 -12.57 3.55
CA HIS A 179 -2.26 -12.79 3.60
C HIS A 179 -1.48 -11.61 2.98
N PRO A 180 -1.79 -11.15 1.75
CA PRO A 180 -1.18 -9.95 1.19
C PRO A 180 -1.21 -8.73 2.11
N THR A 181 -2.34 -8.46 2.75
CA THR A 181 -2.49 -7.31 3.66
C THR A 181 -1.63 -7.46 4.92
N ILE A 182 -1.57 -8.66 5.50
CA ILE A 182 -0.74 -8.92 6.69
C ILE A 182 0.76 -8.79 6.34
N HIS A 183 1.19 -9.29 5.18
CA HIS A 183 2.56 -9.15 4.70
C HIS A 183 2.95 -7.71 4.40
N HIS A 184 2.06 -6.94 3.77
CA HIS A 184 2.27 -5.51 3.51
C HIS A 184 2.50 -4.75 4.82
N ARG A 185 1.63 -4.98 5.80
CA ARG A 185 1.69 -4.32 7.11
C ARG A 185 2.96 -4.68 7.88
N TYR A 186 3.31 -5.97 7.93
CA TYR A 186 4.58 -6.42 8.51
C TYR A 186 5.81 -5.79 7.81
N GLY A 187 5.74 -5.60 6.50
CA GLY A 187 6.75 -4.89 5.72
C GLY A 187 7.00 -3.46 6.22
N ASN A 188 5.94 -2.75 6.60
CA ASN A 188 5.98 -1.35 7.05
C ASN A 188 6.38 -1.18 8.54
N LEU A 189 6.45 -2.27 9.33
CA LEU A 189 6.90 -2.19 10.73
C LEU A 189 8.37 -1.81 10.82
N GLU A 190 8.75 -1.05 11.85
CA GLU A 190 10.16 -0.86 12.18
C GLU A 190 10.72 -2.11 12.86
N ALA A 191 12.05 -2.27 12.81
CA ALA A 191 12.67 -3.45 13.40
C ALA A 191 12.63 -3.36 14.93
N GLY A 192 12.03 -4.35 15.58
CA GLY A 192 11.70 -4.33 17.01
C GLY A 192 10.22 -4.08 17.30
N ASP A 193 9.45 -3.58 16.33
CA ASP A 193 8.00 -3.40 16.47
C ASP A 193 7.25 -4.72 16.30
N ALA A 194 6.08 -4.80 16.92
CA ALA A 194 5.16 -5.91 16.76
C ALA A 194 3.80 -5.48 16.21
N MET A 195 3.18 -6.36 15.41
CA MET A 195 1.76 -6.26 15.09
C MET A 195 1.01 -7.44 15.69
N GLU A 196 -0.27 -7.27 15.99
CA GLU A 196 -1.13 -8.38 16.41
C GLU A 196 -2.18 -8.67 15.35
N ILE A 197 -2.53 -9.94 15.16
CA ILE A 197 -3.63 -10.38 14.30
C ILE A 197 -4.63 -11.23 15.08
N VAL A 198 -5.92 -11.11 14.75
CA VAL A 198 -7.02 -11.91 15.29
C VAL A 198 -7.64 -12.71 14.16
N ALA A 199 -7.52 -14.03 14.24
CA ALA A 199 -7.95 -14.96 13.20
C ALA A 199 -9.07 -15.88 13.71
N PRO A 200 -9.95 -16.41 12.84
CA PRO A 200 -11.02 -17.32 13.27
C PRO A 200 -10.50 -18.68 13.72
N HIS A 201 -9.25 -19.00 13.38
CA HIS A 201 -8.52 -20.20 13.76
C HIS A 201 -7.01 -19.88 13.73
N GLU A 202 -6.19 -20.76 14.30
CA GLU A 202 -4.73 -20.63 14.23
C GLU A 202 -4.27 -20.55 12.76
N PRO A 203 -3.62 -19.46 12.32
CA PRO A 203 -3.31 -19.25 10.92
C PRO A 203 -1.97 -19.92 10.57
N LYS A 204 -1.96 -21.26 10.61
CA LYS A 204 -0.78 -22.08 10.27
C LYS A 204 -0.23 -21.83 8.86
N PRO A 205 -1.07 -21.66 7.81
CA PRO A 205 -0.57 -21.37 6.47
C PRO A 205 0.18 -20.02 6.43
N LEU A 206 -0.39 -18.99 7.06
CA LEU A 206 0.25 -17.68 7.18
C LEU A 206 1.58 -17.76 7.94
N HIS A 207 1.64 -18.52 9.04
CA HIS A 207 2.90 -18.72 9.78
C HIS A 207 3.98 -19.38 8.90
N GLN A 208 3.61 -20.38 8.10
CA GLN A 208 4.52 -21.03 7.15
C GLN A 208 4.97 -20.07 6.04
N GLU A 209 4.07 -19.22 5.53
CA GLU A 209 4.41 -18.18 4.55
C GLU A 209 5.40 -17.16 5.14
N PHE A 210 5.17 -16.73 6.38
CA PHE A 210 6.11 -15.88 7.11
C PHE A 210 7.47 -16.54 7.31
N GLN A 211 7.49 -17.82 7.70
CA GLN A 211 8.74 -18.57 7.88
C GLN A 211 9.52 -18.73 6.56
N GLN A 212 8.82 -18.95 5.44
CA GLN A 212 9.44 -19.04 4.12
C GLN A 212 9.96 -17.68 3.63
N GLN A 213 9.23 -16.59 3.91
CA GLN A 213 9.54 -15.27 3.37
C GLN A 213 10.52 -14.47 4.23
N TYR A 214 10.47 -14.62 5.55
CA TYR A 214 11.24 -13.84 6.51
C TYR A 214 12.19 -14.68 7.37
N GLY A 215 12.19 -16.01 7.23
CA GLY A 215 13.11 -16.90 7.96
C GLY A 215 12.96 -16.75 9.47
N ASP A 216 14.09 -16.54 10.16
CA ASP A 216 14.11 -16.28 11.60
C ASP A 216 14.11 -14.77 11.94
N ALA A 217 13.89 -13.89 10.96
CA ALA A 217 13.86 -12.43 11.15
C ALA A 217 12.54 -11.92 11.74
N PHE A 218 11.78 -12.78 12.42
CA PHE A 218 10.53 -12.44 13.11
C PHE A 218 10.27 -13.39 14.27
N GLU A 219 9.49 -12.93 15.24
CA GLU A 219 8.96 -13.76 16.32
C GLU A 219 7.45 -13.97 16.12
N TRP A 220 6.98 -15.20 16.29
CA TRP A 220 5.58 -15.57 16.22
C TRP A 220 5.08 -16.08 17.56
N ALA A 221 4.19 -15.34 18.20
CA ALA A 221 3.70 -15.67 19.53
C ALA A 221 2.17 -15.72 19.56
N VAL A 222 1.60 -16.88 19.87
CA VAL A 222 0.14 -17.04 20.02
C VAL A 222 -0.28 -16.58 21.41
N MET A 223 -1.03 -15.49 21.49
CA MET A 223 -1.44 -14.84 22.74
C MET A 223 -2.70 -15.47 23.34
N ASP A 224 -3.70 -15.73 22.50
CA ASP A 224 -4.99 -16.29 22.93
C ASP A 224 -5.48 -17.34 21.94
N ARG A 225 -6.17 -18.37 22.46
CA ARG A 225 -6.73 -19.48 21.68
C ARG A 225 -8.19 -19.74 22.06
N SER A 226 -9.02 -18.72 21.95
CA SER A 226 -10.46 -18.83 22.11
C SER A 226 -11.11 -19.48 20.87
N PRO A 227 -12.22 -20.23 21.03
CA PRO A 227 -12.94 -20.79 19.89
C PRO A 227 -13.46 -19.68 18.95
N GLY A 228 -12.98 -19.65 17.71
CA GLY A 228 -13.36 -18.62 16.73
C GLY A 228 -12.57 -17.31 16.84
N GLU A 229 -11.60 -17.24 17.76
CA GLU A 229 -10.77 -16.07 17.99
C GLU A 229 -9.38 -16.49 18.48
N VAL A 230 -8.41 -16.50 17.57
CA VAL A 230 -7.01 -16.78 17.86
C VAL A 230 -6.21 -15.51 17.66
N ARG A 231 -5.59 -15.01 18.72
CA ARG A 231 -4.74 -13.81 18.67
C ARG A 231 -3.28 -14.20 18.56
N VAL A 232 -2.60 -13.65 17.57
CA VAL A 232 -1.17 -13.88 17.32
C VAL A 232 -0.45 -12.54 17.29
N ARG A 233 0.67 -12.42 18.00
CA ARG A 233 1.61 -11.31 17.87
C ARG A 233 2.76 -11.74 16.95
N ILE A 234 3.11 -10.86 16.02
CA ILE A 234 4.21 -11.02 15.08
C ILE A 234 5.17 -9.86 15.32
N THR A 235 6.35 -10.15 15.85
CA THR A 235 7.38 -9.13 16.13
C THR A 235 8.41 -9.14 15.02
N LYS A 236 8.75 -7.97 14.47
CA LYS A 236 9.81 -7.85 13.46
C LYS A 236 11.17 -7.88 14.12
N GLY A 237 12.02 -8.81 13.69
CA GLY A 237 13.36 -8.92 14.23
C GLY A 237 14.22 -7.71 13.83
N SER A 238 14.89 -7.10 14.82
CA SER A 238 16.03 -6.22 14.59
C SER A 238 17.20 -7.07 14.11
N GLY A 239 17.31 -7.27 12.80
CA GLY A 239 18.20 -8.24 12.19
C GLY A 239 19.62 -8.24 12.78
N GLY A 240 19.95 -9.30 13.51
CA GLY A 240 21.31 -9.83 13.53
C GLY A 240 21.45 -10.68 12.28
N ALA A 241 22.19 -10.20 11.29
CA ALA A 241 22.77 -11.06 10.28
C ALA A 241 23.76 -11.99 11.00
N ASP A 242 23.35 -13.21 11.31
CA ASP A 242 24.25 -14.32 11.59
C ASP A 242 23.59 -15.64 11.18
N GLU A 243 24.05 -16.09 10.00
CA GLU A 243 24.25 -17.47 9.55
C GLU A 243 23.08 -18.46 9.51
N ALA A 244 22.30 -18.35 8.42
CA ALA A 244 21.81 -19.51 7.65
C ALA A 244 21.40 -19.09 6.23
N GLY A 245 22.32 -18.47 5.48
CA GLY A 245 22.18 -18.30 4.03
C GLY A 245 22.94 -19.41 3.35
N ASP A 246 22.29 -20.19 2.50
CA ASP A 246 22.97 -21.06 1.54
C ASP A 246 23.78 -20.11 0.62
N ASP A 247 25.08 -19.97 0.88
CA ASP A 247 25.95 -18.95 0.30
C ASP A 247 26.17 -19.21 -1.20
N LEU A 248 25.30 -18.65 -2.04
CA LEU A 248 25.60 -18.47 -3.45
C LEU A 248 26.68 -17.39 -3.58
N ALA A 249 27.81 -17.74 -4.18
CA ALA A 249 28.86 -16.80 -4.50
C ALA A 249 28.33 -15.82 -5.57
N VAL A 250 28.10 -14.56 -5.17
CA VAL A 250 27.64 -13.52 -6.10
C VAL A 250 28.80 -13.15 -7.02
N THR A 251 28.71 -13.52 -8.30
CA THR A 251 29.78 -13.33 -9.28
C THR A 251 29.73 -11.95 -9.94
N THR A 252 28.54 -11.34 -10.09
CA THR A 252 28.35 -10.04 -10.77
C THR A 252 27.00 -9.39 -10.44
N GLU A 253 26.92 -8.06 -10.57
CA GLU A 253 25.66 -7.30 -10.60
C GLU A 253 25.30 -6.96 -12.04
N LEU A 254 24.09 -7.33 -12.47
CA LEU A 254 23.56 -7.16 -13.81
C LEU A 254 22.44 -6.10 -13.81
N ASP A 255 22.80 -4.87 -14.16
CA ASP A 255 21.84 -3.77 -14.33
C ASP A 255 21.27 -3.76 -15.77
N VAL A 256 19.95 -3.89 -15.87
CA VAL A 256 19.23 -3.96 -17.15
C VAL A 256 18.34 -2.75 -17.43
N ARG A 257 18.33 -1.73 -16.55
CA ARG A 257 17.40 -0.58 -16.61
C ARG A 257 17.51 0.22 -17.92
N ASP A 258 18.71 0.37 -18.46
CA ASP A 258 18.97 1.17 -19.67
C ASP A 258 18.88 0.39 -20.99
N ARG A 259 18.53 -0.89 -20.96
CA ARG A 259 18.52 -1.77 -22.15
C ARG A 259 17.12 -1.90 -22.77
N PRO A 260 16.99 -2.18 -24.08
CA PRO A 260 15.70 -2.54 -24.68
C PRO A 260 15.16 -3.89 -24.16
N PRO A 261 13.84 -4.09 -23.99
CA PRO A 261 13.27 -5.29 -23.36
C PRO A 261 13.74 -6.63 -23.94
N ALA A 262 13.89 -6.73 -25.26
CA ALA A 262 14.36 -7.95 -25.92
C ALA A 262 15.82 -8.30 -25.54
N GLU A 263 16.68 -7.29 -25.46
CA GLU A 263 18.09 -7.45 -25.06
C GLU A 263 18.24 -7.75 -23.56
N ARG A 264 17.32 -7.25 -22.71
CA ARG A 264 17.28 -7.57 -21.28
C ARG A 264 17.11 -9.07 -21.07
N HIS A 265 16.10 -9.65 -21.71
CA HIS A 265 15.79 -11.07 -21.54
C HIS A 265 16.94 -11.94 -22.02
N GLU A 266 17.46 -11.70 -23.23
CA GLU A 266 18.58 -12.47 -23.77
C GLU A 266 19.78 -12.47 -22.81
N LEU A 267 20.19 -11.29 -22.33
CA LEU A 267 21.32 -11.14 -21.42
C LEU A 267 21.12 -11.81 -20.05
N ILE A 268 19.90 -11.75 -19.50
CA ILE A 268 19.57 -12.37 -18.20
C ILE A 268 19.65 -13.89 -18.30
N PHE A 269 19.12 -14.47 -19.37
CA PHE A 269 19.16 -15.92 -19.59
C PHE A 269 20.56 -16.42 -19.97
N GLU A 270 21.33 -15.66 -20.75
CA GLU A 270 22.75 -15.95 -21.00
C GLU A 270 23.55 -15.92 -19.69
N SER A 271 23.38 -14.88 -18.87
CA SER A 271 24.08 -14.75 -17.59
C SER A 271 23.75 -15.91 -16.65
N TYR A 272 22.50 -16.39 -16.64
CA TYR A 272 22.10 -17.56 -15.86
C TYR A 272 22.65 -18.87 -16.42
N ALA A 273 22.66 -19.02 -17.75
CA ALA A 273 23.19 -20.21 -18.41
C ALA A 273 24.68 -20.42 -18.11
N ASP A 274 25.44 -19.32 -18.04
CA ASP A 274 26.88 -19.32 -17.78
C ASP A 274 27.27 -19.57 -16.31
N LEU A 275 26.34 -19.52 -15.35
CA LEU A 275 26.64 -19.78 -13.93
C LEU A 275 27.06 -21.23 -13.69
N GLU A 276 28.05 -21.44 -12.82
CA GLU A 276 28.33 -22.74 -12.22
C GLU A 276 27.41 -22.99 -11.00
N ALA A 277 27.37 -24.23 -10.51
CA ALA A 277 26.64 -24.55 -9.28
C ALA A 277 27.32 -23.87 -8.08
N GLY A 278 26.52 -23.30 -7.18
CA GLY A 278 26.98 -22.45 -6.10
C GLY A 278 27.17 -20.97 -6.49
N GLU A 279 26.90 -20.57 -7.73
CA GLU A 279 27.05 -19.18 -8.20
C GLU A 279 25.72 -18.46 -8.43
N GLY A 280 25.72 -17.15 -8.29
CA GLY A 280 24.58 -16.29 -8.63
C GLY A 280 24.99 -14.89 -9.07
N PHE A 281 24.07 -14.14 -9.65
CA PHE A 281 24.23 -12.72 -9.96
C PHE A 281 23.04 -11.91 -9.44
N VAL A 282 23.27 -10.63 -9.17
CA VAL A 282 22.21 -9.71 -8.74
C VAL A 282 21.65 -8.97 -9.96
N LEU A 283 20.41 -9.25 -10.34
CA LEU A 283 19.65 -8.50 -11.34
C LEU A 283 19.14 -7.19 -10.74
N VAL A 284 19.39 -6.05 -11.40
CA VAL A 284 18.81 -4.74 -11.08
C VAL A 284 17.81 -4.33 -12.17
N ASN A 285 16.54 -4.18 -11.81
CA ASN A 285 15.45 -3.85 -12.75
C ASN A 285 14.66 -2.60 -12.30
N ASP A 286 14.05 -1.89 -13.25
CA ASP A 286 13.26 -0.67 -13.03
C ASP A 286 11.80 -0.96 -12.63
N HIS A 287 11.36 -2.21 -12.74
CA HIS A 287 10.04 -2.70 -12.35
C HIS A 287 10.15 -4.10 -11.75
N ASP A 288 9.07 -4.57 -11.13
CA ASP A 288 9.03 -5.92 -10.53
C ASP A 288 9.26 -7.00 -11.62
N PRO A 289 10.33 -7.81 -11.55
CA PRO A 289 10.63 -8.86 -12.53
C PRO A 289 9.81 -10.14 -12.33
N LYS A 290 8.64 -10.09 -11.67
CA LYS A 290 7.72 -11.23 -11.51
C LYS A 290 7.46 -12.07 -12.79
N PRO A 291 7.31 -11.48 -13.99
CA PRO A 291 7.19 -12.28 -15.22
C PRO A 291 8.44 -13.15 -15.50
N LEU A 292 9.64 -12.67 -15.18
CA LEU A 292 10.90 -13.42 -15.33
C LEU A 292 10.98 -14.57 -14.33
N TYR A 293 10.53 -14.35 -13.09
CA TYR A 293 10.44 -15.43 -12.09
C TYR A 293 9.65 -16.63 -12.63
N HIS A 294 8.45 -16.38 -13.16
CA HIS A 294 7.59 -17.44 -13.70
C HIS A 294 8.21 -18.14 -14.92
N GLN A 295 9.02 -17.42 -15.71
CA GLN A 295 9.72 -18.00 -16.85
C GLN A 295 10.88 -18.90 -16.40
N PHE A 296 11.68 -18.47 -15.42
CA PHE A 296 12.71 -19.31 -14.83
C PHE A 296 12.13 -20.52 -14.11
N GLU A 297 11.03 -20.37 -13.37
CA GLU A 297 10.34 -21.49 -12.70
C GLU A 297 9.88 -22.57 -13.69
N ALA A 298 9.51 -22.18 -14.92
CA ALA A 298 9.07 -23.10 -15.96
C ALA A 298 10.21 -23.74 -16.76
N GLU A 299 11.32 -23.02 -16.96
CA GLU A 299 12.41 -23.43 -17.87
C GLU A 299 13.68 -23.89 -17.13
N ALA A 300 13.91 -23.43 -15.90
CA ALA A 300 15.10 -23.75 -15.13
C ALA A 300 14.95 -25.06 -14.35
N GLY A 301 16.09 -25.74 -14.14
CA GLY A 301 16.16 -26.97 -13.37
C GLY A 301 15.95 -26.76 -11.86
N PRO A 302 15.95 -27.85 -11.07
CA PRO A 302 15.77 -27.81 -9.61
C PRO A 302 16.87 -27.06 -8.86
N GLU A 303 17.98 -26.75 -9.54
CA GLU A 303 19.08 -25.92 -9.04
C GLU A 303 18.74 -24.42 -8.99
N PHE A 304 17.64 -23.99 -9.61
CA PHE A 304 17.26 -22.58 -9.69
C PHE A 304 17.01 -21.95 -8.31
N HIS A 305 17.68 -20.82 -8.06
CA HIS A 305 17.49 -19.97 -6.90
C HIS A 305 17.03 -18.58 -7.30
N TRP A 306 16.08 -18.05 -6.54
CA TRP A 306 15.55 -16.71 -6.70
C TRP A 306 15.31 -16.06 -5.34
N GLU A 307 15.93 -14.92 -5.10
CA GLU A 307 15.81 -14.20 -3.84
C GLU A 307 15.75 -12.69 -4.09
N TYR A 308 14.72 -12.03 -3.59
CA TYR A 308 14.64 -10.58 -3.63
C TYR A 308 15.58 -9.96 -2.59
N ARG A 309 16.49 -9.10 -3.05
CA ARG A 309 17.41 -8.32 -2.20
C ARG A 309 16.91 -6.89 -1.95
N LEU A 310 16.16 -6.31 -2.88
CA LEU A 310 15.56 -4.98 -2.77
C LEU A 310 14.25 -4.92 -3.56
N LYS A 311 13.22 -4.28 -2.99
CA LYS A 311 11.91 -4.08 -3.63
C LYS A 311 11.44 -2.63 -3.45
N ASP A 312 12.15 -1.70 -4.08
CA ASP A 312 11.80 -0.28 -4.06
C ASP A 312 11.13 0.16 -5.37
N PRO A 313 10.18 1.11 -5.33
CA PRO A 313 9.61 1.69 -6.54
C PRO A 313 10.68 2.31 -7.45
N GLY A 314 10.99 1.63 -8.57
CA GLY A 314 12.00 2.06 -9.54
C GLY A 314 13.36 1.37 -9.39
N GLU A 315 13.56 0.56 -8.36
CA GLU A 315 14.75 -0.28 -8.20
C GLU A 315 14.42 -1.61 -7.52
N PHE A 316 14.44 -2.68 -8.30
CA PHE A 316 14.27 -4.05 -7.84
C PHE A 316 15.61 -4.76 -7.96
N ARG A 317 16.09 -5.36 -6.87
CA ARG A 317 17.30 -6.18 -6.86
C ARG A 317 16.92 -7.62 -6.56
N VAL A 318 17.34 -8.55 -7.41
CA VAL A 318 17.04 -9.97 -7.27
C VAL A 318 18.34 -10.76 -7.44
N LEU A 319 18.68 -11.58 -6.46
CA LEU A 319 19.70 -12.60 -6.62
C LEU A 319 19.11 -13.79 -7.38
N ILE A 320 19.72 -14.12 -8.51
CA ILE A 320 19.38 -15.25 -9.36
C ILE A 320 20.60 -16.17 -9.39
N GLY A 321 20.44 -17.47 -9.12
CA GLY A 321 21.60 -18.36 -9.07
C GLY A 321 21.28 -19.85 -9.23
N LYS A 322 22.35 -20.67 -9.23
CA LYS A 322 22.28 -22.14 -9.24
C LYS A 322 22.81 -22.68 -7.93
N THR A 323 22.00 -23.44 -7.21
CA THR A 323 22.41 -24.12 -5.97
C THR A 323 23.19 -25.40 -6.26
N ASP A 324 24.13 -25.75 -5.38
CA ASP A 324 24.81 -27.05 -5.46
C ASP A 324 23.78 -28.17 -5.31
N ALA A 325 23.76 -29.09 -6.28
CA ALA A 325 22.84 -30.23 -6.30
C ALA A 325 23.12 -31.19 -5.13
N GLY A 326 22.53 -30.84 -3.98
CA GLY A 326 22.69 -31.45 -2.66
C GLY A 326 21.80 -30.78 -1.61
N SER A 327 21.48 -29.49 -1.81
CA SER A 327 20.39 -28.76 -1.15
C SER A 327 19.48 -28.18 -2.23
N GLY A 328 18.55 -28.99 -2.76
CA GLY A 328 17.50 -28.41 -3.60
C GLY A 328 16.55 -27.58 -2.72
N PRO A 329 16.08 -26.39 -3.16
CA PRO A 329 14.86 -25.85 -2.58
C PRO A 329 13.77 -26.90 -2.81
N ALA A 330 13.06 -27.26 -1.75
CA ALA A 330 11.94 -28.17 -1.84
C ALA A 330 10.92 -27.57 -2.80
N SER A 331 10.94 -28.02 -4.06
CA SER A 331 9.88 -27.77 -5.02
C SER A 331 8.62 -28.42 -4.45
N THR A 332 7.78 -27.63 -3.76
CA THR A 332 6.46 -28.07 -3.31
C THR A 332 5.51 -28.12 -4.49
N ALA A 333 5.77 -29.05 -5.41
CA ALA A 333 4.75 -29.61 -6.28
C ALA A 333 4.16 -30.85 -5.59
N THR A 334 3.09 -30.69 -4.82
CA THR A 334 2.30 -31.84 -4.36
C THR A 334 1.27 -32.18 -5.43
N ALA A 335 1.56 -33.21 -6.24
CA ALA A 335 0.52 -33.99 -6.91
C ALA A 335 0.78 -35.48 -6.67
N THR A 336 -0.07 -36.15 -5.88
CA THR A 336 -0.45 -37.53 -6.21
C THR A 336 -1.79 -37.95 -5.61
N HIS A 337 -2.55 -38.61 -6.49
CA HIS A 337 -3.75 -39.40 -6.27
C HIS A 337 -3.74 -40.30 -5.04
N SER A 338 -4.94 -40.63 -4.54
CA SER A 338 -5.18 -41.90 -3.84
C SER A 338 -6.56 -42.46 -4.21
N ASP A 339 -6.52 -43.74 -4.57
CA ASP A 339 -7.54 -44.65 -5.11
C ASP A 339 -8.34 -45.37 -4.01
N ALA A 340 -9.54 -45.88 -4.36
CA ALA A 340 -10.28 -47.07 -3.83
C ALA A 340 -11.83 -46.85 -3.84
N ALA A 341 -12.73 -47.77 -4.25
CA ALA A 341 -12.67 -49.11 -4.86
C ALA A 341 -14.12 -49.58 -5.23
N ALA A 342 -14.23 -50.69 -5.97
CA ALA A 342 -15.38 -51.62 -6.21
C ALA A 342 -16.39 -51.25 -7.34
N ASP A 343 -16.91 -52.13 -8.21
CA ASP A 343 -16.78 -53.58 -8.46
C ASP A 343 -17.52 -53.94 -9.78
N ASP A 344 -17.10 -55.05 -10.42
CA ASP A 344 -17.71 -55.90 -11.46
C ASP A 344 -18.06 -55.38 -12.89
N GLY A 345 -17.68 -56.16 -13.91
CA GLY A 345 -17.73 -55.84 -15.36
C GLY A 345 -19.03 -56.22 -16.10
N PRO A 346 -19.04 -56.70 -17.37
CA PRO A 346 -18.05 -56.61 -18.46
C PRO A 346 -18.64 -56.19 -19.86
N GLN A 347 -17.74 -56.00 -20.83
CA GLN A 347 -17.89 -56.19 -22.31
C GLN A 347 -18.71 -55.20 -23.19
N ALA A 348 -17.96 -54.39 -23.96
CA ALA A 348 -17.89 -54.20 -25.45
C ALA A 348 -19.07 -54.60 -26.39
N PRO A 349 -19.05 -54.21 -27.69
CA PRO A 349 -18.42 -53.08 -28.39
C PRO A 349 -19.41 -52.31 -29.31
N PHE A 350 -19.03 -51.11 -29.77
CA PHE A 350 -18.90 -50.70 -31.18
C PHE A 350 -18.70 -49.19 -31.30
#